data_AF-A0A061R3I6-F1
#
_entry.id   AF-A0A061R3I6-F1
#
_cell.length_a   1.000
_cell.length_b   1.000
_cell.length_c   1.000
_cell.angle_alpha   90.00
_cell.angle_beta   90.00
_cell.angle_gamma   90.00
#
_symmetry.space_group_name_H-M   'P 1'
#
loop_
_entity.id
_entity.type
_entity.pdbx_description
1 polymer ?
#
loop_
_entity_poly.entity_id
_entity_poly.type
_entity_poly.pdbx_seq_one_letter_code
_entity_poly.pdbx_strand_id
1 'polypeptide(L)'
;MYIVAAEEAAVSPGDLSGTMQNDILKEFMVRNTYIYPPQPSMRVVGDIMAFCSRRMPRFHPVSISGYHMQEAGASAVLELAYTIADGLEYIRCAKDAGLSVDEVAPRFSFFWGIGMNFFEEVAKLRAARRLWARLVRERFAPEDPKSLLLRTHCQTSGYSLTAQEPYNNIIRTTVEAMAAVLGGTQSLHTNSFDEAIALPTDFSAKLARNTQLILQEETGIVDVADPWGGSYFMESLTLEMEKAAEAIIREVDEAGGMTKAIADGVPKRRIEECAAKQQADIDSGRQTIVGVNKYRSDGSGSAALDVRSIDNAQVLEQQTRRLEEVRRLRDAPRALEALARLEAAARSESREPNLLELAVEAARARCTVGEISERLHFPPSAPRRRGF
;
A
#
# COMPACT_ATOMS: atom_id res chain seq x y z
N MET A 1 -3.82 -19.21 -0.48
CA MET A 1 -3.65 -19.63 -1.90
C MET A 1 -2.20 -19.56 -2.36
N TYR A 2 -1.52 -18.40 -2.28
CA TYR A 2 -0.09 -18.27 -2.64
C TYR A 2 0.82 -19.33 -1.98
N ILE A 3 0.68 -19.53 -0.66
CA ILE A 3 1.41 -20.56 0.10
C ILE A 3 1.15 -21.97 -0.44
N VAL A 4 -0.10 -22.32 -0.73
CA VAL A 4 -0.47 -23.66 -1.25
C VAL A 4 0.11 -23.89 -2.65
N ALA A 5 0.10 -22.89 -3.52
CA ALA A 5 0.70 -22.98 -4.84
C ALA A 5 2.23 -23.19 -4.75
N ALA A 6 2.89 -22.54 -3.78
CA ALA A 6 4.31 -22.76 -3.49
C ALA A 6 4.57 -24.19 -2.97
N GLU A 7 3.77 -24.67 -2.02
CA GLU A 7 3.86 -26.05 -1.51
C GLU A 7 3.73 -27.08 -2.65
N GLU A 8 2.79 -26.87 -3.58
CA GLU A 8 2.59 -27.71 -4.76
C GLU A 8 3.77 -27.65 -5.75
N ALA A 9 4.48 -26.52 -5.79
CA ALA A 9 5.74 -26.36 -6.49
C ALA A 9 6.96 -26.84 -5.68
N ALA A 10 6.75 -27.54 -4.57
CA ALA A 10 7.78 -28.03 -3.64
C ALA A 10 8.65 -26.92 -3.02
N VAL A 11 8.10 -25.72 -2.85
CA VAL A 11 8.74 -24.59 -2.16
C VAL A 11 8.14 -24.44 -0.76
N SER A 12 9.00 -24.45 0.26
CA SER A 12 8.55 -24.33 1.65
C SER A 12 8.13 -22.88 1.97
N PRO A 13 7.18 -22.66 2.91
CA PRO A 13 6.81 -21.30 3.32
C PRO A 13 8.00 -20.45 3.81
N GLY A 14 9.02 -21.09 4.40
CA GLY A 14 10.22 -20.42 4.90
C GLY A 14 11.09 -19.80 3.79
N ASP A 15 11.00 -20.33 2.58
CA ASP A 15 11.79 -19.88 1.42
C ASP A 15 11.11 -18.76 0.63
N LEU A 16 9.83 -18.47 0.92
CA LEU A 16 9.06 -17.47 0.21
C LEU A 16 9.50 -16.05 0.57
N SER A 17 9.98 -15.33 -0.46
CA SER A 17 10.29 -13.92 -0.40
C SER A 17 9.23 -13.14 -1.17
N GLY A 18 8.69 -12.08 -0.56
CA GLY A 18 7.64 -11.28 -1.18
C GLY A 18 6.97 -10.37 -0.16
N THR A 19 5.92 -9.68 -0.61
CA THR A 19 5.18 -8.71 0.20
C THR A 19 3.69 -8.89 -0.01
N MET A 20 2.91 -8.82 1.06
CA MET A 20 1.47 -8.61 1.00
C MET A 20 1.17 -7.18 1.42
N GLN A 21 0.25 -6.50 0.72
CA GLN A 21 -0.09 -5.12 1.07
C GLN A 21 -0.67 -5.06 2.49
N ASN A 22 -1.74 -5.82 2.76
CA ASN A 22 -2.30 -6.07 4.10
C ASN A 22 -2.48 -4.85 5.02
N ASP A 23 -2.61 -3.66 4.43
CA ASP A 23 -2.86 -2.41 5.13
C ASP A 23 -4.34 -2.07 5.00
N ILE A 24 -5.12 -2.43 6.01
CA ILE A 24 -6.57 -2.17 6.02
C ILE A 24 -6.91 -0.74 6.46
N LEU A 25 -6.05 -0.05 7.21
CA LEU A 25 -6.37 1.29 7.72
C LEU A 25 -6.55 2.28 6.57
N LYS A 26 -5.65 2.23 5.57
CA LYS A 26 -5.79 3.00 4.33
C LYS A 26 -6.95 2.56 3.43
N GLU A 27 -7.47 1.33 3.57
CA GLU A 27 -8.69 0.92 2.87
C GLU A 27 -9.90 1.71 3.33
N PHE A 28 -10.06 1.91 4.64
CA PHE A 28 -11.16 2.70 5.19
C PHE A 28 -11.00 4.20 4.92
N MET A 29 -9.76 4.69 4.79
CA MET A 29 -9.51 6.09 4.49
C MET A 29 -9.82 6.44 3.03
N VAL A 30 -9.24 5.71 2.07
CA VAL A 30 -9.18 6.18 0.67
C VAL A 30 -9.38 5.08 -0.38
N ARG A 31 -9.05 3.81 -0.10
CA ARG A 31 -8.97 2.77 -1.14
C ARG A 31 -10.23 1.91 -1.31
N ASN A 32 -11.10 1.86 -0.30
CA ASN A 32 -12.47 1.33 -0.35
C ASN A 32 -12.62 -0.14 -0.78
N THR A 33 -11.62 -1.01 -0.55
CA THR A 33 -11.74 -2.46 -0.82
C THR A 33 -11.86 -3.33 0.45
N TYR A 34 -12.27 -2.73 1.56
CA TYR A 34 -12.52 -3.45 2.81
C TYR A 34 -13.74 -4.38 2.71
N ILE A 35 -13.69 -5.51 3.42
CA ILE A 35 -14.80 -6.49 3.52
C ILE A 35 -15.41 -6.45 4.93
N TYR A 36 -14.57 -6.48 5.96
CA TYR A 36 -15.02 -6.54 7.36
C TYR A 36 -14.90 -5.17 8.04
N PRO A 37 -15.58 -4.95 9.18
CA PRO A 37 -15.37 -3.75 9.99
C PRO A 37 -13.91 -3.59 10.46
N PRO A 38 -13.52 -2.42 11.02
CA PRO A 38 -12.13 -2.14 11.38
C PRO A 38 -11.53 -3.12 12.38
N GLN A 39 -12.19 -3.38 13.52
CA GLN A 39 -11.63 -4.24 14.57
C GLN A 39 -11.37 -5.68 14.12
N PRO A 40 -12.31 -6.35 13.42
CA PRO A 40 -12.03 -7.67 12.89
C PRO A 40 -10.99 -7.69 11.77
N SER A 41 -10.93 -6.66 10.93
CA SER A 41 -9.89 -6.56 9.91
C SER A 41 -8.50 -6.43 10.55
N MET A 42 -8.37 -5.65 11.63
CA MET A 42 -7.11 -5.54 12.38
C MET A 42 -6.72 -6.87 13.04
N ARG A 43 -7.69 -7.68 13.49
CA ARG A 43 -7.40 -9.05 13.95
C ARG A 43 -6.77 -9.90 12.85
N VAL A 44 -7.32 -9.87 11.64
CA VAL A 44 -6.78 -10.60 10.48
C VAL A 44 -5.34 -10.17 10.19
N VAL A 45 -5.06 -8.86 10.21
CA VAL A 45 -3.69 -8.33 10.04
C VAL A 45 -2.75 -8.88 11.12
N GLY A 46 -3.16 -8.85 12.39
CA GLY A 46 -2.40 -9.42 13.50
C GLY A 46 -2.10 -10.92 13.35
N ASP A 47 -3.08 -11.70 12.93
CA ASP A 47 -2.93 -13.15 12.71
C ASP A 47 -1.98 -13.44 11.53
N ILE A 48 -2.01 -12.63 10.47
CA ILE A 48 -1.05 -12.73 9.36
C ILE A 48 0.37 -12.41 9.84
N MET A 49 0.56 -11.35 10.64
CA MET A 49 1.87 -11.01 11.22
C MET A 49 2.41 -12.15 12.10
N ALA A 50 1.55 -12.76 12.93
CA ALA A 50 1.93 -13.88 13.78
C ALA A 50 2.31 -15.13 12.98
N PHE A 51 1.58 -15.43 11.90
CA PHE A 51 1.92 -16.55 11.03
C PHE A 51 3.25 -16.31 10.29
N CYS A 52 3.43 -15.13 9.69
CA CYS A 52 4.63 -14.81 8.93
C CYS A 52 5.90 -14.76 9.80
N SER A 53 5.84 -14.18 11.00
CA SER A 53 6.99 -14.15 11.92
C SER A 53 7.48 -15.56 12.29
N ARG A 54 6.57 -16.53 12.43
CA ARG A 54 6.88 -17.92 12.79
C ARG A 54 7.24 -18.82 11.60
N ARG A 55 6.64 -18.60 10.43
CA ARG A 55 6.67 -19.55 9.30
C ARG A 55 7.26 -19.00 8.00
N MET A 56 7.30 -17.69 7.82
CA MET A 56 7.71 -17.03 6.57
C MET A 56 8.68 -15.88 6.85
N PRO A 57 9.87 -16.15 7.43
CA PRO A 57 10.78 -15.12 7.92
C PRO A 57 11.41 -14.25 6.83
N ARG A 58 11.17 -14.54 5.55
CA ARG A 58 11.61 -13.74 4.39
C ARG A 58 10.49 -12.90 3.77
N PHE A 59 9.27 -13.03 4.27
CA PHE A 59 8.09 -12.38 3.73
C PHE A 59 7.76 -11.10 4.51
N HIS A 60 7.33 -10.06 3.80
CA HIS A 60 6.86 -8.80 4.37
C HIS A 60 5.34 -8.87 4.58
N PRO A 61 4.84 -9.01 5.82
CA PRO A 61 3.43 -9.27 6.09
C PRO A 61 2.51 -8.06 5.89
N VAL A 62 3.08 -6.85 5.86
CA VAL A 62 2.37 -5.58 5.68
C VAL A 62 3.24 -4.62 4.88
N SER A 63 2.63 -3.96 3.90
CA SER A 63 3.16 -2.78 3.21
C SER A 63 2.35 -1.55 3.57
N ILE A 64 2.84 -0.78 4.54
CA ILE A 64 2.16 0.39 5.12
C ILE A 64 2.17 1.52 4.09
N SER A 65 1.00 1.91 3.59
CA SER A 65 0.86 2.54 2.28
C SER A 65 0.31 3.98 2.30
N GLY A 66 1.17 4.93 1.95
CA GLY A 66 0.82 6.32 1.67
C GLY A 66 0.38 6.59 0.23
N TYR A 67 0.82 5.80 -0.75
CA TYR A 67 0.50 5.99 -2.18
C TYR A 67 -0.96 6.37 -2.44
N HIS A 68 -1.88 5.56 -1.93
CA HIS A 68 -3.32 5.73 -2.15
C HIS A 68 -3.88 7.01 -1.51
N MET A 69 -3.24 7.50 -0.44
CA MET A 69 -3.62 8.77 0.19
C MET A 69 -3.24 9.93 -0.72
N GLN A 70 -2.03 9.90 -1.31
CA GLN A 70 -1.61 10.89 -2.29
C GLN A 70 -2.53 10.88 -3.52
N GLU A 71 -2.83 9.70 -4.07
CA GLU A 71 -3.73 9.57 -5.22
C GLU A 71 -5.17 10.04 -4.92
N ALA A 72 -5.59 10.01 -3.66
CA ALA A 72 -6.86 10.58 -3.20
C ALA A 72 -6.80 12.09 -2.93
N GLY A 73 -5.63 12.72 -3.08
CA GLY A 73 -5.40 14.16 -2.94
C GLY A 73 -4.73 14.61 -1.65
N ALA A 74 -4.14 13.70 -0.86
CA ALA A 74 -3.37 14.09 0.32
C ALA A 74 -2.12 14.89 -0.08
N SER A 75 -1.78 15.91 0.68
CA SER A 75 -0.45 16.54 0.59
C SER A 75 0.65 15.58 1.06
N ALA A 76 1.91 15.83 0.67
CA ALA A 76 3.03 14.98 1.08
C ALA A 76 3.16 14.89 2.61
N VAL A 77 2.82 15.97 3.32
CA VAL A 77 2.82 16.01 4.80
C VAL A 77 1.71 15.12 5.38
N LEU A 78 0.50 15.14 4.81
CA LEU A 78 -0.59 14.26 5.27
C LEU A 78 -0.29 12.80 4.96
N GLU A 79 0.19 12.51 3.76
CA GLU A 79 0.64 11.17 3.37
C GLU A 79 1.69 10.65 4.36
N LEU A 80 2.74 11.44 4.63
CA LEU A 80 3.79 11.10 5.58
C LEU A 80 3.24 10.82 6.97
N ALA A 81 2.45 11.75 7.51
CA ALA A 81 1.93 11.66 8.87
C ALA A 81 1.03 10.44 9.07
N TYR A 82 0.03 10.25 8.21
CA TYR A 82 -0.94 9.17 8.35
C TYR A 82 -0.33 7.80 8.10
N THR A 83 0.58 7.68 7.13
CA THR A 83 1.28 6.41 6.87
C THR A 83 2.16 6.01 8.05
N ILE A 84 2.89 6.95 8.66
CA ILE A 84 3.68 6.66 9.87
C ILE A 84 2.75 6.32 11.04
N ALA A 85 1.64 7.04 11.22
CA ALA A 85 0.67 6.75 12.27
C ALA A 85 0.03 5.36 12.12
N ASP A 86 -0.33 4.95 10.90
CA ASP A 86 -0.78 3.59 10.58
C ASP A 86 0.28 2.56 10.98
N GLY A 87 1.54 2.80 10.63
CA GLY A 87 2.64 1.91 11.00
C GLY A 87 2.81 1.73 12.52
N LEU A 88 2.67 2.80 13.30
CA LEU A 88 2.71 2.72 14.76
C LEU A 88 1.51 1.96 15.32
N GLU A 89 0.33 2.11 14.71
CA GLU A 89 -0.88 1.36 15.05
C GLU A 89 -0.72 -0.14 14.73
N TYR A 90 -0.02 -0.49 13.64
CA TYR A 90 0.31 -1.88 13.32
C TYR A 90 1.30 -2.51 14.30
N ILE A 91 2.25 -1.76 14.86
CA ILE A 91 3.09 -2.27 15.96
C ILE A 91 2.22 -2.55 17.20
N ARG A 92 1.28 -1.67 17.54
CA ARG A 92 0.33 -1.90 18.65
C ARG A 92 -0.52 -3.16 18.39
N CYS A 93 -1.01 -3.32 17.16
CA CYS A 93 -1.78 -4.50 16.74
C CYS A 93 -0.97 -5.80 16.86
N ALA A 94 0.32 -5.78 16.49
CA ALA A 94 1.21 -6.92 16.66
C ALA A 94 1.43 -7.27 18.14
N LYS A 95 1.58 -6.27 19.00
CA LYS A 95 1.65 -6.46 20.45
C LYS A 95 0.39 -7.10 21.02
N ASP A 96 -0.79 -6.67 20.56
CA ASP A 96 -2.08 -7.29 20.93
C ASP A 96 -2.25 -8.72 20.37
N ALA A 97 -1.41 -9.12 19.42
CA ALA A 97 -1.29 -10.49 18.93
C ALA A 97 -0.19 -11.30 19.65
N GLY A 98 0.43 -10.74 20.68
CA GLY A 98 1.48 -11.40 21.47
C GLY A 98 2.86 -11.39 20.81
N LEU A 99 3.11 -10.50 19.84
CA LEU A 99 4.40 -10.34 19.18
C LEU A 99 5.15 -9.13 19.76
N SER A 100 6.46 -9.27 19.94
CA SER A 100 7.34 -8.14 20.22
C SER A 100 7.54 -7.27 18.96
N VAL A 101 8.00 -6.02 19.16
CA VAL A 101 8.32 -5.11 18.04
C VAL A 101 9.39 -5.72 17.13
N ASP A 102 10.38 -6.43 17.68
CA ASP A 102 11.48 -7.03 16.92
C ASP A 102 11.07 -8.27 16.12
N GLU A 103 9.94 -8.90 16.46
CA GLU A 103 9.38 -10.01 15.67
C GLU A 103 8.69 -9.53 14.38
N VAL A 104 8.31 -8.24 14.29
CA VAL A 104 7.50 -7.72 13.18
C VAL A 104 8.13 -6.55 12.42
N ALA A 105 8.70 -5.56 13.12
CA ALA A 105 9.20 -4.34 12.51
C ALA A 105 10.36 -4.58 11.50
N PRO A 106 11.26 -5.56 11.71
CA PRO A 106 12.26 -5.94 10.69
C PRO A 106 11.67 -6.49 9.38
N ARG A 107 10.35 -6.73 9.33
CA ARG A 107 9.61 -7.17 8.14
C ARG A 107 8.55 -6.21 7.65
N PHE A 108 8.29 -5.12 8.36
CA PHE A 108 7.47 -4.05 7.80
C PHE A 108 8.16 -3.43 6.58
N SER A 109 7.37 -3.19 5.55
CA SER A 109 7.72 -2.35 4.40
C SER A 109 6.72 -1.21 4.28
N PHE A 110 7.11 -0.17 3.57
CA PHE A 110 6.30 1.01 3.31
C PHE A 110 6.06 1.18 1.81
N PHE A 111 5.07 1.99 1.46
CA PHE A 111 4.74 2.26 0.08
C PHE A 111 4.29 3.72 -0.12
N TRP A 112 5.12 4.53 -0.77
CA TRP A 112 4.85 5.95 -1.04
C TRP A 112 4.44 6.19 -2.48
N GLY A 113 3.60 7.19 -2.68
CA GLY A 113 3.45 7.81 -4.00
C GLY A 113 4.54 8.84 -4.24
N ILE A 114 4.81 9.14 -5.51
CA ILE A 114 5.80 10.14 -5.90
C ILE A 114 5.19 10.99 -7.00
N GLY A 115 4.78 12.20 -6.66
CA GLY A 115 4.21 13.18 -7.56
C GLY A 115 5.23 14.15 -8.13
N MET A 116 4.73 15.14 -8.86
CA MET A 116 5.56 16.06 -9.65
C MET A 116 6.39 17.07 -8.84
N ASN A 117 6.14 17.27 -7.54
CA ASN A 117 6.97 18.14 -6.72
C ASN A 117 8.27 17.43 -6.30
N PHE A 118 9.21 17.35 -7.23
CA PHE A 118 10.45 16.59 -7.12
C PHE A 118 11.18 16.71 -5.77
N PHE A 119 11.40 17.94 -5.29
CA PHE A 119 12.15 18.17 -4.06
C PHE A 119 11.36 17.79 -2.81
N GLU A 120 10.05 18.04 -2.82
CA GLU A 120 9.16 17.65 -1.73
C GLU A 120 9.15 16.12 -1.57
N GLU A 121 9.13 15.37 -2.67
CA GLU A 121 9.15 13.91 -2.63
C GLU A 121 10.47 13.33 -2.12
N VAL A 122 11.61 13.90 -2.55
CA VAL A 122 12.93 13.52 -2.02
C VAL A 122 12.98 13.78 -0.51
N ALA A 123 12.53 14.96 -0.07
CA ALA A 123 12.49 15.32 1.34
C ALA A 123 11.54 14.41 2.15
N LYS A 124 10.39 14.01 1.58
CA LYS A 124 9.43 13.08 2.20
C LYS A 124 10.05 11.75 2.53
N LEU A 125 10.73 11.13 1.58
CA LEU A 125 11.37 9.83 1.78
C LEU A 125 12.47 9.89 2.85
N ARG A 126 13.25 10.99 2.89
CA ARG A 126 14.28 11.23 3.91
C ARG A 126 13.67 11.45 5.29
N ALA A 127 12.63 12.29 5.38
CA ALA A 127 11.91 12.60 6.62
C ALA A 127 11.23 11.36 7.19
N ALA A 128 10.61 10.53 6.35
CA ALA A 128 9.96 9.28 6.73
C ALA A 128 10.91 8.34 7.48
N ARG A 129 12.12 8.11 6.95
CA ARG A 129 13.11 7.23 7.59
C ARG A 129 13.51 7.73 8.98
N ARG A 130 13.76 9.04 9.11
CA ARG A 130 14.13 9.67 10.39
C ARG A 130 12.99 9.60 11.41
N LEU A 131 11.79 9.97 10.98
CA LEU A 131 10.60 10.01 11.81
C LEU A 131 10.22 8.62 12.31
N TRP A 132 10.22 7.62 11.42
CA TRP A 132 10.00 6.21 11.79
C TRP A 132 11.01 5.72 12.82
N ALA A 133 12.31 5.86 12.54
CA ALA A 133 13.36 5.39 13.42
C ALA A 133 13.27 6.03 14.82
N ARG A 134 12.96 7.33 14.88
CA ARG A 134 12.81 8.06 16.14
C ARG A 134 11.58 7.59 16.91
N LEU A 135 10.41 7.60 16.29
CA LEU A 135 9.15 7.27 16.96
C LEU A 135 9.11 5.79 17.39
N VAL A 136 9.66 4.87 16.60
CA VAL A 136 9.74 3.46 17.00
C VAL A 136 10.67 3.29 18.20
N ARG A 137 11.83 3.95 18.20
CA ARG A 137 12.77 3.93 19.34
C ARG A 137 12.13 4.48 20.61
N GLU A 138 11.50 5.65 20.53
CA GLU A 138 10.91 6.35 21.67
C GLU A 138 9.71 5.61 22.26
N ARG A 139 8.88 4.98 21.41
CA ARG A 139 7.59 4.42 21.82
C ARG A 139 7.61 2.91 22.12
N PHE A 140 8.55 2.19 21.52
CA PHE A 140 8.57 0.71 21.59
C PHE A 140 9.91 0.11 22.02
N ALA A 141 10.99 0.91 22.10
CA ALA A 141 12.31 0.49 22.58
C ALA A 141 12.79 -0.87 22.02
N PRO A 142 12.88 -1.05 20.69
CA PRO A 142 13.36 -2.29 20.09
C PRO A 142 14.83 -2.58 20.44
N GLU A 143 15.18 -3.85 20.52
CA GLU A 143 16.57 -4.31 20.68
C GLU A 143 17.25 -4.54 19.33
N ASP A 144 16.52 -4.97 18.30
CA ASP A 144 17.07 -5.15 16.95
C ASP A 144 17.13 -3.79 16.21
N PRO A 145 18.31 -3.28 15.82
CA PRO A 145 18.41 -2.05 15.04
C PRO A 145 17.65 -2.12 13.70
N LYS A 146 17.38 -3.32 13.16
CA LYS A 146 16.57 -3.50 11.94
C LYS A 146 15.10 -3.09 12.11
N SER A 147 14.60 -3.06 13.35
CA SER A 147 13.26 -2.58 13.68
C SER A 147 13.10 -1.07 13.44
N LEU A 148 14.21 -0.33 13.40
CA LEU A 148 14.23 1.11 13.12
C LEU A 148 14.31 1.42 11.62
N LEU A 149 14.49 0.43 10.76
CA LEU A 149 14.64 0.63 9.33
C LEU A 149 13.29 0.77 8.65
N LEU A 150 13.08 1.90 7.96
CA LEU A 150 11.99 2.07 7.00
C LEU A 150 12.49 1.64 5.62
N ARG A 151 12.03 0.50 5.14
CA ARG A 151 12.25 0.00 3.77
C ARG A 151 10.99 0.26 2.96
N THR A 152 11.12 0.80 1.76
CA THR A 152 9.96 1.26 1.00
C THR A 152 9.96 0.86 -0.46
N HIS A 153 8.76 0.60 -0.95
CA HIS A 153 8.39 0.72 -2.35
C HIS A 153 7.99 2.17 -2.65
N CYS A 154 8.16 2.61 -3.89
CA CYS A 154 7.57 3.83 -4.41
C CYS A 154 6.85 3.54 -5.74
N GLN A 155 5.77 4.25 -6.00
CA GLN A 155 5.12 4.28 -7.31
C GLN A 155 4.98 5.74 -7.74
N THR A 156 5.30 6.02 -9.00
CA THR A 156 5.03 7.35 -9.60
C THR A 156 3.53 7.64 -9.56
N SER A 157 3.11 8.89 -9.42
CA SER A 157 1.69 9.23 -9.27
C SER A 157 0.90 8.88 -10.54
N GLY A 158 -0.22 8.15 -10.39
CA GLY A 158 -1.13 7.92 -11.51
C GLY A 158 -1.96 9.17 -11.80
N TYR A 159 -2.37 9.88 -10.75
CA TYR A 159 -3.11 11.13 -10.80
C TYR A 159 -2.38 12.26 -11.56
N SER A 160 -1.05 12.29 -11.54
CA SER A 160 -0.28 13.30 -12.27
C SER A 160 -0.29 13.11 -13.80
N LEU A 161 -0.66 11.91 -14.28
CA LEU A 161 -0.64 11.54 -15.69
C LEU A 161 -1.94 11.93 -16.40
N THR A 162 -1.81 12.39 -17.64
CA THR A 162 -2.92 13.01 -18.38
C THR A 162 -3.39 12.13 -19.53
N ALA A 163 -4.70 12.09 -19.76
CA ALA A 163 -5.27 11.43 -20.94
C ALA A 163 -4.98 12.22 -22.23
N GLN A 164 -4.89 13.55 -22.13
CA GLN A 164 -4.49 14.44 -23.21
C GLN A 164 -2.96 14.42 -23.34
N GLU A 165 -2.48 14.39 -24.59
CA GLU A 165 -1.05 14.35 -24.94
C GLU A 165 -0.25 13.35 -24.07
N PRO A 166 -0.62 12.07 -24.03
CA PRO A 166 -0.12 11.14 -23.03
C PRO A 166 1.37 10.83 -23.16
N TYR A 167 2.02 11.14 -24.28
CA TYR A 167 3.49 11.06 -24.37
C TYR A 167 4.21 12.02 -23.41
N ASN A 168 3.58 13.12 -22.99
CA ASN A 168 4.10 13.97 -21.91
C ASN A 168 4.24 13.20 -20.58
N ASN A 169 3.48 12.13 -20.39
CA ASN A 169 3.56 11.27 -19.20
C ASN A 169 4.89 10.53 -19.11
N ILE A 170 5.58 10.27 -20.23
CA ILE A 170 6.95 9.70 -20.19
C ILE A 170 7.89 10.64 -19.42
N ILE A 171 7.78 11.94 -19.65
CA ILE A 171 8.60 12.96 -19.00
C ILE A 171 8.22 13.07 -17.52
N ARG A 172 6.91 13.10 -17.21
CA ARG A 172 6.40 13.13 -15.82
C ARG A 172 6.91 11.95 -15.01
N THR A 173 6.67 10.73 -15.49
CA THR A 173 7.14 9.49 -14.85
C THR A 173 8.66 9.48 -14.69
N THR A 174 9.43 10.02 -15.64
CA THR A 174 10.90 10.09 -15.52
C THR A 174 11.33 11.00 -14.36
N VAL A 175 10.70 12.18 -14.21
CA VAL A 175 10.99 13.10 -13.10
C VAL A 175 10.60 12.49 -11.76
N GLU A 176 9.43 11.87 -11.69
CA GLU A 176 8.93 11.19 -10.48
C GLU A 176 9.82 10.00 -10.10
N ALA A 177 10.20 9.17 -11.08
CA ALA A 177 11.14 8.06 -10.87
C ALA A 177 12.49 8.54 -10.31
N MET A 178 13.01 9.65 -10.85
CA MET A 178 14.24 10.25 -10.38
C MET A 178 14.13 10.75 -8.93
N ALA A 179 12.99 11.35 -8.54
CA ALA A 179 12.73 11.72 -7.14
C ALA A 179 12.70 10.49 -6.22
N ALA A 180 12.07 9.39 -6.65
CA ALA A 180 12.03 8.15 -5.89
C ALA A 180 13.43 7.54 -5.67
N VAL A 181 14.25 7.53 -6.71
CA VAL A 181 15.64 7.02 -6.66
C VAL A 181 16.50 7.89 -5.74
N LEU A 182 16.47 9.21 -5.93
CA LEU A 182 17.27 10.15 -5.14
C LEU A 182 16.78 10.28 -3.69
N GLY A 183 15.51 9.97 -3.44
CA GLY A 183 14.97 9.81 -2.09
C GLY A 183 15.34 8.48 -1.43
N GLY A 184 15.93 7.52 -2.15
CA GLY A 184 16.46 6.27 -1.62
C GLY A 184 15.41 5.16 -1.45
N THR A 185 14.55 4.95 -2.44
CA THR A 185 13.60 3.81 -2.47
C THR A 185 14.28 2.45 -2.62
N GLN A 186 13.66 1.37 -2.13
CA GLN A 186 14.18 -0.01 -2.26
C GLN A 186 13.57 -0.78 -3.44
N SER A 187 12.40 -0.36 -3.91
CA SER A 187 11.79 -0.83 -5.15
C SER A 187 10.93 0.27 -5.76
N LEU A 188 10.72 0.23 -7.08
CA LEU A 188 10.05 1.30 -7.82
C LEU A 188 9.10 0.75 -8.89
N HIS A 189 7.88 1.28 -8.90
CA HIS A 189 6.94 1.15 -10.00
C HIS A 189 6.88 2.47 -10.76
N THR A 190 7.11 2.41 -12.06
CA THR A 190 6.96 3.53 -12.99
C THR A 190 5.71 3.30 -13.82
N ASN A 191 4.76 4.22 -13.76
CA ASN A 191 3.53 4.11 -14.52
C ASN A 191 3.80 4.22 -16.02
N SER A 192 2.96 3.57 -16.81
CA SER A 192 3.01 3.69 -18.26
C SER A 192 2.37 4.99 -18.72
N PHE A 193 2.75 5.46 -19.91
CA PHE A 193 2.26 6.74 -20.41
C PHE A 193 0.74 6.75 -20.72
N ASP A 194 0.11 5.59 -20.82
CA ASP A 194 -1.32 5.35 -21.08
C ASP A 194 -2.18 5.17 -19.80
N GLU A 195 -1.61 5.43 -18.62
CA GLU A 195 -2.25 5.23 -17.29
C GLU A 195 -3.65 5.85 -17.17
N ALA A 196 -3.83 7.08 -17.67
CA ALA A 196 -5.10 7.81 -17.57
C ALA A 196 -6.19 7.28 -18.54
N ILE A 197 -5.88 6.25 -19.34
CA ILE A 197 -6.77 5.73 -20.39
C ILE A 197 -7.10 4.26 -20.13
N ALA A 198 -6.10 3.40 -19.93
CA ALA A 198 -6.30 1.98 -19.66
C ALA A 198 -5.06 1.33 -19.02
N LEU A 199 -5.15 0.02 -18.82
CA LEU A 199 -4.00 -0.77 -18.40
C LEU A 199 -2.88 -0.76 -19.46
N PRO A 200 -1.61 -0.90 -19.05
CA PRO A 200 -0.47 -0.85 -19.96
C PRO A 200 -0.54 -1.85 -21.11
N THR A 201 -0.18 -1.42 -22.32
CA THR A 201 0.23 -2.30 -23.42
C THR A 201 1.66 -2.81 -23.21
N ASP A 202 2.11 -3.79 -24.01
CA ASP A 202 3.51 -4.25 -23.94
C ASP A 202 4.49 -3.15 -24.34
N PHE A 203 4.07 -2.27 -25.26
CA PHE A 203 4.84 -1.11 -25.68
C PHE A 203 4.98 -0.09 -24.54
N SER A 204 3.87 0.31 -23.92
CA SER A 204 3.91 1.32 -22.85
C SER A 204 4.61 0.79 -21.59
N ALA A 205 4.38 -0.48 -21.22
CA ALA A 205 5.08 -1.14 -20.12
C ALA A 205 6.60 -1.27 -20.36
N LYS A 206 7.01 -1.50 -21.62
CA LYS A 206 8.44 -1.49 -21.99
C LYS A 206 9.07 -0.12 -21.76
N LEU A 207 8.38 0.97 -22.11
CA LEU A 207 8.89 2.32 -21.88
C LEU A 207 8.99 2.63 -20.39
N ALA A 208 7.96 2.31 -19.60
CA ALA A 208 7.99 2.44 -18.15
C ALA A 208 9.20 1.72 -17.53
N ARG A 209 9.41 0.44 -17.87
CA ARG A 209 10.58 -0.32 -17.41
C ARG A 209 11.89 0.34 -17.85
N ASN A 210 11.98 0.75 -19.12
CA ASN A 210 13.20 1.36 -19.65
C ASN A 210 13.53 2.70 -18.99
N THR A 211 12.56 3.47 -18.50
CA THR A 211 12.82 4.65 -17.65
C THR A 211 13.69 4.28 -16.45
N GLN A 212 13.37 3.20 -15.73
CA GLN A 212 14.19 2.76 -14.60
C GLN A 212 15.57 2.25 -15.02
N LEU A 213 15.65 1.50 -16.14
CA LEU A 213 16.92 0.98 -16.65
C LEU A 213 17.87 2.12 -17.07
N ILE A 214 17.37 3.15 -17.75
CA ILE A 214 18.17 4.33 -18.13
C ILE A 214 18.66 5.06 -16.87
N LEU A 215 17.79 5.26 -15.88
CA LEU A 215 18.19 5.86 -14.60
C LEU A 215 19.32 5.07 -13.92
N GLN A 216 19.27 3.73 -13.97
CA GLN A 216 20.28 2.86 -13.37
C GLN A 216 21.60 2.85 -14.15
N GLU A 217 21.54 2.74 -15.47
CA GLU A 217 22.69 2.35 -16.30
C GLU A 217 23.37 3.54 -17.01
N GLU A 218 22.67 4.66 -17.22
CA GLU A 218 23.17 5.77 -18.06
C GLU A 218 23.40 7.08 -17.30
N THR A 219 22.70 7.31 -16.19
CA THR A 219 22.70 8.65 -15.55
C THR A 219 23.78 8.86 -14.49
N GLY A 220 24.37 7.80 -13.95
CA GLY A 220 25.33 7.86 -12.84
C GLY A 220 24.72 8.23 -11.48
N ILE A 221 23.39 8.40 -11.37
CA ILE A 221 22.75 8.82 -10.10
C ILE A 221 22.82 7.77 -9.00
N VAL A 222 23.15 6.52 -9.34
CA VAL A 222 23.28 5.40 -8.40
C VAL A 222 24.68 5.27 -7.80
N ASP A 223 25.66 6.03 -8.31
CA ASP A 223 27.07 5.91 -7.90
C ASP A 223 27.37 6.61 -6.55
N VAL A 224 26.49 7.50 -6.10
CA VAL A 224 26.63 8.26 -4.86
C VAL A 224 25.39 8.08 -3.98
N ALA A 225 25.57 7.61 -2.75
CA ALA A 225 24.48 7.46 -1.79
C ALA A 225 24.03 8.81 -1.22
N ASP A 226 22.71 9.05 -1.18
CA ASP A 226 22.06 10.31 -0.75
C ASP A 226 22.78 11.56 -1.30
N PRO A 227 22.84 11.77 -2.63
CA PRO A 227 23.64 12.84 -3.23
C PRO A 227 23.15 14.25 -2.88
N TRP A 228 21.94 14.37 -2.31
CA TRP A 228 21.41 15.61 -1.75
C TRP A 228 21.85 15.89 -0.30
N GLY A 229 22.52 14.94 0.35
CA GLY A 229 23.02 15.06 1.71
C GLY A 229 23.92 16.29 1.86
N GLY A 230 23.56 17.18 2.78
CA GLY A 230 24.27 18.43 3.02
C GLY A 230 23.82 19.61 2.16
N SER A 231 22.91 19.43 1.20
CA SER A 231 22.24 20.56 0.54
C SER A 231 21.40 21.35 1.54
N TYR A 232 21.73 22.63 1.74
CA TYR A 232 21.02 23.50 2.70
C TYR A 232 19.50 23.49 2.49
N PHE A 233 19.06 23.54 1.23
CA PHE A 233 17.65 23.48 0.87
C PHE A 233 17.03 22.13 1.22
N MET A 234 17.69 21.01 0.89
CA MET A 234 17.12 19.68 1.16
C MET A 234 17.11 19.30 2.63
N GLU A 235 18.13 19.67 3.39
CA GLU A 235 18.11 19.44 4.83
C GLU A 235 17.03 20.27 5.54
N SER A 236 16.83 21.52 5.11
CA SER A 236 15.79 22.39 5.69
C SER A 236 14.40 21.87 5.37
N LEU A 237 14.12 21.56 4.09
CA LEU A 237 12.82 21.02 3.67
C LEU A 237 12.50 19.67 4.35
N THR A 238 13.49 18.79 4.47
CA THR A 238 13.34 17.50 5.17
C THR A 238 12.97 17.72 6.64
N LEU A 239 13.61 18.68 7.31
CA LEU A 239 13.33 18.99 8.72
C LEU A 239 11.94 19.63 8.91
N GLU A 240 11.56 20.54 8.03
CA GLU A 240 10.23 21.17 8.05
C GLU A 240 9.12 20.13 7.85
N MET A 241 9.32 19.21 6.91
CA MET A 241 8.38 18.13 6.66
C MET A 241 8.27 17.16 7.84
N GLU A 242 9.39 16.80 8.47
CA GLU A 242 9.40 15.99 9.70
C GLU A 242 8.56 16.66 10.80
N LYS A 243 8.79 17.96 11.06
CA LYS A 243 8.07 18.71 12.10
C LYS A 243 6.56 18.82 11.80
N ALA A 244 6.21 19.07 10.55
CA ALA A 244 4.81 19.20 10.14
C ALA A 244 4.07 17.85 10.26
N ALA A 245 4.69 16.75 9.82
CA ALA A 245 4.11 15.42 9.96
C ALA A 245 3.99 15.00 11.42
N GLU A 246 5.00 15.29 12.25
CA GLU A 246 4.95 14.99 13.68
C GLU A 246 3.82 15.74 14.41
N ALA A 247 3.52 16.99 14.03
CA ALA A 247 2.38 17.70 14.59
C ALA A 247 1.05 16.96 14.32
N ILE A 248 0.86 16.47 13.10
CA ILE A 248 -0.34 15.70 12.73
C ILE A 248 -0.37 14.34 13.43
N ILE A 249 0.77 13.66 13.57
CA ILE A 249 0.85 12.39 14.32
C ILE A 249 0.45 12.60 15.79
N ARG A 250 0.86 13.72 16.41
CA ARG A 250 0.43 14.06 17.78
C ARG A 250 -1.08 14.26 17.87
N GLU A 251 -1.70 14.96 16.91
CA GLU A 251 -3.17 15.09 16.86
C GLU A 251 -3.86 13.73 16.74
N VAL A 252 -3.31 12.80 15.96
CA VAL A 252 -3.82 11.42 15.85
C VAL A 252 -3.68 10.67 17.19
N ASP A 253 -2.55 10.81 17.88
CA ASP A 253 -2.35 10.19 19.20
C ASP A 253 -3.33 10.77 20.24
N GLU A 254 -3.53 12.08 20.28
CA GLU A 254 -4.50 12.77 21.15
C GLU A 254 -5.94 12.35 20.87
N ALA A 255 -6.27 12.07 19.61
CA ALA A 255 -7.56 11.53 19.22
C ALA A 255 -7.76 10.07 19.68
N GLY A 256 -6.71 9.38 20.12
CA GLY A 256 -6.74 8.00 20.60
C GLY A 256 -6.22 6.97 19.60
N GLY A 257 -5.37 7.39 18.66
CA GLY A 257 -4.74 6.54 17.66
C GLY A 257 -5.47 6.50 16.32
N MET A 258 -4.79 5.94 15.32
CA MET A 258 -5.20 6.05 13.92
C MET A 258 -6.50 5.28 13.63
N THR A 259 -6.70 4.12 14.27
CA THR A 259 -7.96 3.36 14.19
C THR A 259 -9.17 4.22 14.58
N LYS A 260 -9.05 5.00 15.65
CA LYS A 260 -10.14 5.87 16.13
C LYS A 260 -10.31 7.11 15.25
N ALA A 261 -9.21 7.76 14.85
CA ALA A 261 -9.25 8.90 13.95
C ALA A 261 -9.96 8.56 12.62
N ILE A 262 -9.71 7.37 12.07
CA ILE A 262 -10.37 6.85 10.87
C ILE A 262 -11.87 6.61 11.12
N ALA A 263 -12.24 6.00 12.26
CA ALA A 263 -13.63 5.78 12.62
C ALA A 263 -14.42 7.10 12.76
N ASP A 264 -13.76 8.15 13.23
CA ASP A 264 -14.32 9.51 13.33
C ASP A 264 -14.29 10.28 11.99
N GLY A 265 -13.70 9.71 10.94
CA GLY A 265 -13.66 10.25 9.58
C GLY A 265 -12.74 11.45 9.40
N VAL A 266 -11.84 11.73 10.35
CA VAL A 266 -10.97 12.92 10.31
C VAL A 266 -9.93 12.85 9.18
N PRO A 267 -9.16 11.75 9.01
CA PRO A 267 -8.16 11.66 7.94
C PRO A 267 -8.77 11.85 6.55
N LYS A 268 -9.88 11.15 6.26
CA LYS A 268 -10.58 11.23 4.97
C LYS A 268 -11.00 12.66 4.64
N ARG A 269 -11.61 13.37 5.59
CA ARG A 269 -12.07 14.75 5.40
C ARG A 269 -10.92 15.70 5.05
N ARG A 270 -9.78 15.59 5.74
CA ARG A 270 -8.60 16.43 5.44
C ARG A 270 -8.00 16.13 4.07
N ILE A 271 -8.03 14.86 3.63
CA ILE A 271 -7.60 14.47 2.29
C ILE A 271 -8.54 15.07 1.23
N GLU A 272 -9.86 14.97 1.44
CA GLU A 272 -10.87 15.57 0.56
C GLU A 272 -10.75 17.10 0.47
N GLU A 273 -10.41 17.77 1.57
CA GLU A 273 -10.13 19.22 1.60
C GLU A 273 -8.90 19.58 0.75
N CYS A 274 -7.83 18.79 0.82
CA CYS A 274 -6.65 18.97 -0.03
C CYS A 274 -6.98 18.72 -1.51
N ALA A 275 -7.72 17.65 -1.81
CA ALA A 275 -8.15 17.32 -3.17
C ALA A 275 -9.01 18.44 -3.78
N ALA A 276 -9.98 18.97 -3.02
CA ALA A 276 -10.85 20.05 -3.47
C ALA A 276 -10.07 21.33 -3.76
N LYS A 277 -9.09 21.66 -2.91
CA LYS A 277 -8.19 22.80 -3.14
C LYS A 277 -7.35 22.61 -4.39
N GLN A 278 -6.75 21.44 -4.57
CA GLN A 278 -5.93 21.10 -5.73
C GLN A 278 -6.76 21.20 -7.03
N GLN A 279 -7.97 20.65 -7.03
CA GLN A 279 -8.86 20.76 -8.18
C GLN A 279 -9.22 22.22 -8.49
N ALA A 280 -9.52 23.03 -7.48
CA ALA A 280 -9.80 24.46 -7.67
C ALA A 280 -8.58 25.21 -8.23
N ASP A 281 -7.36 24.87 -7.81
CA ASP A 281 -6.13 25.45 -8.32
C ASP A 281 -5.87 25.05 -9.79
N ILE A 282 -6.19 23.82 -10.18
CA ILE A 282 -6.11 23.33 -11.56
C ILE A 282 -7.15 24.04 -12.43
N ASP A 283 -8.41 24.08 -11.99
CA ASP A 283 -9.53 24.65 -12.75
C ASP A 283 -9.36 26.16 -12.94
N SER A 284 -8.82 26.86 -11.93
CA SER A 284 -8.53 28.29 -12.04
C SER A 284 -7.22 28.59 -12.78
N GLY A 285 -6.46 27.56 -13.18
CA GLY A 285 -5.15 27.70 -13.84
C GLY A 285 -4.01 28.19 -12.92
N ARG A 286 -4.21 28.22 -11.60
CA ARG A 286 -3.13 28.51 -10.63
C ARG A 286 -2.09 27.41 -10.64
N GLN A 287 -2.54 26.16 -10.71
CA GLN A 287 -1.69 25.00 -10.98
C GLN A 287 -1.73 24.69 -12.49
N THR A 288 -0.57 24.74 -13.14
CA THR A 288 -0.47 24.43 -14.57
C THR A 288 -0.35 22.92 -14.79
N ILE A 289 -1.17 22.37 -15.69
CA ILE A 289 -1.04 21.03 -16.25
C ILE A 289 -0.90 21.16 -17.78
N VAL A 290 0.32 20.93 -18.27
CA VAL A 290 0.66 20.99 -19.70
C VAL A 290 -0.18 20.00 -20.50
N GLY A 291 -0.80 20.46 -21.58
CA GLY A 291 -1.71 19.69 -22.43
C GLY A 291 -3.16 19.63 -21.90
N VAL A 292 -3.42 20.08 -20.67
CA VAL A 292 -4.76 20.01 -20.04
C VAL A 292 -5.37 21.38 -19.78
N ASN A 293 -4.72 22.28 -19.05
CA ASN A 293 -5.23 23.64 -18.83
C ASN A 293 -4.36 24.74 -19.45
N LYS A 294 -3.14 24.40 -19.87
CA LYS A 294 -2.22 25.29 -20.59
C LYS A 294 -1.49 24.52 -21.67
N TYR A 295 -1.17 25.21 -22.78
CA TYR A 295 -0.52 24.63 -23.96
C TYR A 295 -1.30 23.45 -24.56
N ARG A 296 -2.62 23.60 -24.68
CA ARG A 296 -3.48 22.60 -25.32
C ARG A 296 -3.17 22.53 -26.81
N SER A 297 -2.94 21.33 -27.35
CA SER A 297 -3.03 21.09 -28.79
C SER A 297 -4.45 21.36 -29.32
N ASP A 298 -4.54 21.78 -30.58
CA ASP A 298 -5.80 21.91 -31.34
C ASP A 298 -6.35 20.57 -31.83
N GLY A 299 -5.69 19.45 -31.47
CA GLY A 299 -6.07 18.09 -31.86
C GLY A 299 -5.48 17.65 -33.21
N SER A 300 -4.74 18.50 -33.92
CA SER A 300 -4.23 18.24 -35.27
C SER A 300 -3.06 17.23 -35.38
N GLY A 301 -2.71 16.52 -34.30
CA GLY A 301 -1.62 15.54 -34.28
C GLY A 301 -1.81 14.35 -33.35
N SER A 302 -3.03 14.13 -32.82
CA SER A 302 -3.30 13.00 -31.92
C SER A 302 -3.42 11.70 -32.72
N ALA A 303 -2.30 10.97 -32.87
CA ALA A 303 -2.34 9.60 -33.36
C ALA A 303 -3.26 8.74 -32.47
N ALA A 304 -4.05 7.85 -33.08
CA ALA A 304 -4.84 6.90 -32.32
C ALA A 304 -3.89 6.03 -31.46
N LEU A 305 -4.13 6.00 -30.16
CA LEU A 305 -3.37 5.16 -29.24
C LEU A 305 -3.88 3.74 -29.32
N ASP A 306 -2.97 2.78 -29.36
CA ASP A 306 -3.30 1.38 -29.11
C ASP A 306 -3.51 1.20 -27.61
N VAL A 307 -4.71 0.79 -27.23
CA VAL A 307 -5.17 0.72 -25.84
C VAL A 307 -5.53 -0.72 -25.52
N ARG A 308 -5.04 -1.23 -24.38
CA ARG A 308 -5.37 -2.60 -23.95
C ARG A 308 -6.86 -2.72 -23.67
N SER A 309 -7.54 -3.54 -24.46
CA SER A 309 -8.94 -3.93 -24.24
C SER A 309 -9.02 -5.30 -23.57
N ILE A 310 -9.94 -5.48 -22.62
CA ILE A 310 -10.21 -6.75 -21.95
C ILE A 310 -11.59 -7.23 -22.34
N ASP A 311 -11.67 -8.43 -22.91
CA ASP A 311 -12.94 -9.10 -23.14
C ASP A 311 -13.48 -9.71 -21.84
N ASN A 312 -14.31 -8.92 -21.15
CA ASN A 312 -14.91 -9.33 -19.87
C ASN A 312 -15.87 -10.52 -20.01
N ALA A 313 -16.53 -10.70 -21.17
CA ALA A 313 -17.43 -11.82 -21.38
C ALA A 313 -16.65 -13.13 -21.47
N GLN A 314 -15.55 -13.12 -22.22
CA GLN A 314 -14.64 -14.25 -22.31
C GLN A 314 -13.99 -14.57 -20.96
N VAL A 315 -13.52 -13.54 -20.22
CA VAL A 315 -12.94 -13.74 -18.88
C VAL A 315 -13.96 -14.38 -17.93
N LEU A 316 -15.20 -13.87 -17.90
CA LEU A 316 -16.26 -14.41 -17.07
C LEU A 316 -16.57 -15.88 -17.40
N GLU A 317 -16.72 -16.20 -18.68
CA GLU A 317 -16.97 -17.58 -19.14
C GLU A 317 -15.84 -18.52 -18.70
N GLN A 318 -14.58 -18.12 -18.92
CA GLN A 318 -13.42 -18.92 -18.53
C GLN A 318 -13.32 -19.12 -17.01
N GLN A 319 -13.50 -18.06 -16.22
CA GLN A 319 -13.44 -18.17 -14.75
C GLN A 319 -14.59 -18.99 -14.19
N THR A 320 -15.79 -18.88 -14.76
CA THR A 320 -16.96 -19.68 -14.34
C THR A 320 -16.70 -21.17 -14.56
N ARG A 321 -16.22 -21.55 -15.75
CA ARG A 321 -15.86 -22.96 -16.05
C ARG A 321 -14.80 -23.51 -15.10
N ARG A 322 -13.76 -22.72 -14.80
CA ARG A 322 -12.71 -23.13 -13.83
C ARG A 322 -13.28 -23.34 -12.43
N LEU A 323 -14.16 -22.44 -11.97
CA LEU A 323 -14.80 -22.57 -10.66
C LEU A 323 -15.71 -23.80 -10.58
N GLU A 324 -16.49 -24.08 -11.63
CA GLU A 324 -17.31 -25.29 -11.72
C GLU A 324 -16.46 -26.56 -11.66
N GLU A 325 -15.36 -26.59 -12.40
CA GLU A 325 -14.43 -27.71 -12.39
C GLU A 325 -13.79 -27.92 -11.00
N VAL A 326 -13.30 -26.86 -10.37
CA VAL A 326 -12.73 -26.93 -9.02
C VAL A 326 -13.76 -27.45 -8.02
N ARG A 327 -15.01 -26.97 -8.07
CA ARG A 327 -16.09 -27.43 -7.18
C ARG A 327 -16.49 -28.88 -7.44
N ARG A 328 -16.46 -29.33 -8.69
CA ARG A 328 -16.78 -30.72 -9.07
C ARG A 328 -15.69 -31.70 -8.63
N LEU A 329 -14.43 -31.31 -8.73
CA LEU A 329 -13.28 -32.21 -8.50
C LEU A 329 -12.77 -32.21 -7.05
N ARG A 330 -13.12 -31.21 -6.24
CA ARG A 330 -12.66 -31.14 -4.84
C ARG A 330 -13.31 -32.19 -3.95
N ASP A 331 -12.62 -32.54 -2.87
CA ASP A 331 -13.18 -33.26 -1.73
C ASP A 331 -14.15 -32.34 -0.97
N ALA A 332 -15.45 -32.49 -1.25
CA ALA A 332 -16.48 -31.62 -0.68
C ALA A 332 -16.61 -31.74 0.86
N PRO A 333 -16.63 -32.94 1.48
CA PRO A 333 -16.59 -33.06 2.94
C PRO A 333 -15.41 -32.34 3.58
N ARG A 334 -14.19 -32.52 3.04
CA ARG A 334 -12.99 -31.85 3.56
C ARG A 334 -13.04 -30.33 3.43
N ALA A 335 -13.56 -29.83 2.29
CA ALA A 335 -13.75 -28.40 2.07
C ALA A 335 -14.72 -27.79 3.10
N LEU A 336 -15.86 -28.46 3.36
CA LEU A 336 -16.84 -28.02 4.36
C LEU A 336 -16.27 -28.01 5.78
N GLU A 337 -15.51 -29.03 6.15
CA GLU A 337 -14.85 -29.11 7.46
C GLU A 337 -13.83 -27.97 7.66
N ALA A 338 -12.99 -27.71 6.65
CA ALA A 338 -12.01 -26.62 6.71
C ALA A 338 -12.68 -25.25 6.87
N LEU A 339 -13.78 -25.00 6.13
CA LEU A 339 -14.57 -23.78 6.25
C LEU A 339 -15.25 -23.64 7.63
N ALA A 340 -15.77 -24.74 8.19
CA ALA A 340 -16.40 -24.74 9.51
C ALA A 340 -15.38 -24.44 10.63
N ARG A 341 -14.16 -24.99 10.53
CA ARG A 341 -13.06 -24.68 11.47
C ARG A 341 -12.65 -23.21 11.39
N LEU A 342 -12.55 -22.65 10.19
CA LEU A 342 -12.26 -21.23 9.99
C LEU A 342 -13.35 -20.34 10.60
N GLU A 343 -14.62 -20.66 10.37
CA GLU A 343 -15.76 -19.92 10.93
C GLU A 343 -15.79 -19.98 12.46
N ALA A 344 -15.51 -21.15 13.05
CA ALA A 344 -15.42 -21.31 14.50
C ALA A 344 -14.28 -20.46 15.11
N ALA A 345 -13.11 -20.44 14.47
CA ALA A 345 -11.98 -19.63 14.92
C ALA A 345 -12.27 -18.13 14.81
N ALA A 346 -12.90 -17.69 13.72
CA ALA A 346 -13.28 -16.28 13.53
C ALA A 346 -14.26 -15.77 14.59
N ARG A 347 -15.17 -16.64 15.08
CA ARG A 347 -16.13 -16.32 16.15
C ARG A 347 -15.55 -16.42 17.56
N SER A 348 -14.44 -17.12 17.72
CA SER A 348 -13.77 -17.27 19.02
C SER A 348 -13.07 -15.97 19.43
N GLU A 349 -13.02 -15.70 20.73
CA GLU A 349 -12.14 -14.67 21.30
C GLU A 349 -10.66 -15.13 21.31
N SER A 350 -10.42 -16.44 21.22
CA SER A 350 -9.08 -17.00 21.07
C SER A 350 -8.47 -16.65 19.72
N ARG A 351 -7.19 -16.27 19.71
CA ARG A 351 -6.37 -16.15 18.49
C ARG A 351 -5.80 -17.49 18.00
N GLU A 352 -6.04 -18.57 18.74
CA GLU A 352 -5.67 -19.94 18.37
C GLU A 352 -6.92 -20.78 18.09
N PRO A 353 -6.98 -21.55 16.99
CA PRO A 353 -5.99 -21.60 15.91
C PRO A 353 -5.98 -20.33 15.03
N ASN A 354 -4.80 -19.99 14.49
CA ASN A 354 -4.57 -18.80 13.67
C ASN A 354 -5.41 -18.78 12.37
N LEU A 355 -6.00 -17.64 12.03
CA LEU A 355 -6.88 -17.53 10.86
C LEU A 355 -6.18 -17.77 9.51
N LEU A 356 -4.93 -17.35 9.33
CA LEU A 356 -4.21 -17.58 8.08
C LEU A 356 -3.87 -19.06 7.92
N GLU A 357 -3.50 -19.76 8.99
CA GLU A 357 -3.24 -21.19 8.96
C GLU A 357 -4.48 -21.98 8.50
N LEU A 358 -5.65 -21.69 9.08
CA LEU A 358 -6.92 -22.29 8.66
C LEU A 358 -7.31 -21.91 7.23
N ALA A 359 -7.05 -20.67 6.80
CA ALA A 359 -7.29 -20.25 5.43
C ALA A 359 -6.36 -20.97 4.42
N VAL A 360 -5.13 -21.31 4.82
CA VAL A 360 -4.22 -22.15 4.03
C VAL A 360 -4.78 -23.58 3.92
N GLU A 361 -5.30 -24.15 5.01
CA GLU A 361 -5.98 -25.45 4.98
C GLU A 361 -7.21 -25.45 4.06
N ALA A 362 -8.07 -24.41 4.15
CA ALA A 362 -9.22 -24.25 3.27
C ALA A 362 -8.81 -24.10 1.79
N ALA A 363 -7.77 -23.30 1.51
CA ALA A 363 -7.23 -23.20 0.15
C ALA A 363 -6.67 -24.54 -0.35
N ARG A 364 -6.04 -25.34 0.52
CA ARG A 364 -5.56 -26.69 0.18
C ARG A 364 -6.71 -27.64 -0.12
N ALA A 365 -7.84 -27.49 0.59
CA ALA A 365 -9.09 -28.20 0.31
C ALA A 365 -9.89 -27.65 -0.89
N ARG A 366 -9.30 -26.72 -1.67
CA ARG A 366 -9.92 -26.08 -2.84
C ARG A 366 -11.20 -25.30 -2.53
N CYS A 367 -11.24 -24.67 -1.35
CA CYS A 367 -12.19 -23.61 -1.07
C CYS A 367 -11.82 -22.36 -1.89
N THR A 368 -12.84 -21.70 -2.42
CA THR A 368 -12.70 -20.46 -3.20
C THR A 368 -12.44 -19.25 -2.30
N VAL A 369 -11.96 -18.14 -2.89
CA VAL A 369 -11.78 -16.88 -2.16
C VAL A 369 -13.10 -16.40 -1.54
N GLY A 370 -14.20 -16.54 -2.29
CA GLY A 370 -15.55 -16.18 -1.82
C GLY A 370 -15.96 -16.99 -0.60
N GLU A 371 -15.85 -18.32 -0.67
CA GLU A 371 -16.20 -19.20 0.46
C GLU A 371 -15.35 -18.93 1.70
N ILE A 372 -14.05 -18.67 1.56
CA ILE A 372 -13.18 -18.33 2.70
C ILE A 372 -13.60 -16.99 3.31
N SER A 373 -13.85 -15.98 2.48
CA SER A 373 -14.23 -14.64 2.92
C SER A 373 -15.57 -14.63 3.66
N GLU A 374 -16.55 -15.39 3.16
CA GLU A 374 -17.87 -15.52 3.78
C GLU A 374 -17.82 -16.14 5.19
N ARG A 375 -16.83 -17.00 5.47
CA ARG A 375 -16.68 -17.68 6.77
C ARG A 375 -15.99 -16.83 7.81
N LEU A 376 -15.33 -15.74 7.42
CA LEU A 376 -14.76 -14.76 8.33
C LEU A 376 -15.82 -13.75 8.82
N HIS A 377 -17.04 -14.22 9.09
CA HIS A 377 -18.09 -13.38 9.64
C HIS A 377 -17.91 -13.23 11.16
N PHE A 378 -17.37 -12.09 11.56
CA PHE A 378 -17.20 -11.73 12.96
C PHE A 378 -18.54 -11.24 13.52
N PRO A 379 -19.00 -11.76 14.67
CA PRO A 379 -20.24 -11.27 15.28
C PRO A 379 -20.10 -9.76 15.54
N PRO A 380 -21.17 -8.95 15.35
CA PRO A 380 -21.12 -7.54 15.67
C PRO A 380 -20.69 -7.38 17.13
N SER A 381 -19.66 -6.56 17.37
CA SER A 381 -19.22 -6.21 18.71
C SER A 381 -20.45 -5.79 19.53
N ALA A 382 -20.67 -6.42 20.68
CA ALA A 382 -21.78 -6.10 21.56
C ALA A 382 -21.89 -4.58 21.74
N PRO A 383 -23.09 -3.97 21.69
CA PRO A 383 -23.23 -2.54 21.86
C PRO A 383 -22.59 -2.15 23.19
N ARG A 384 -21.53 -1.34 23.14
CA ARG A 384 -20.97 -0.71 24.34
C ARG A 384 -22.14 -0.02 25.03
N ARG A 385 -22.48 -0.48 26.25
CA ARG A 385 -23.48 0.17 27.09
C ARG A 385 -23.14 1.65 27.11
N ARG A 386 -24.01 2.50 26.55
CA ARG A 386 -23.97 3.93 26.78
C ARG A 386 -24.27 4.13 28.27
N GLY A 387 -23.22 4.24 29.07
CA GLY A 387 -23.33 4.75 30.44
C GLY A 387 -23.50 6.26 30.36
N PHE A 388 -24.56 6.75 30.97
CA PHE A 388 -24.83 8.16 31.23
C PHE A 388 -23.75 8.78 32.12
#